data_AF-A0A2T1EHU3-F1
#
_entry.id   AF-A0A2T1EHU3-F1
#
_cell.length_a   1.000
_cell.length_b   1.000
_cell.length_c   1.000
_cell.angle_alpha   90.00
_cell.angle_beta   90.00
_cell.angle_gamma   90.00
#
_symmetry.space_group_name_H-M   'P 1'
#
loop_
_entity.id
_entity.type
_entity.pdbx_description
1 polymer ?
#
loop_
_entity_poly.entity_id
_entity_poly.type
_entity_poly.pdbx_seq_one_letter_code
_entity_poly.pdbx_strand_id
1 'polypeptide(L)'
;MTQPARKPTRVNPKSLENLKHEGRPLAFNEEKKRRTLTVTESGWEGAMAVAKTLHCRGISELIELIGRGELMVGLGAADDVVTPEREEG
;
A
#
# COMPACT_ATOMS: atom_id res chain seq x y z
N MET A 1 42.31 -2.26 25.51
CA MET A 1 41.64 -2.20 24.19
C MET A 1 41.06 -0.80 24.04
N THR A 2 41.59 0.02 23.13
CA THR A 2 41.20 1.44 22.97
C THR A 2 40.28 1.56 21.75
N GLN A 3 39.07 2.09 21.93
CA GLN A 3 38.15 2.33 20.80
C GLN A 3 38.66 3.51 19.93
N PRO A 4 38.50 3.46 18.59
CA PRO A 4 38.90 4.56 17.73
C PRO A 4 37.91 5.74 17.83
N ALA A 5 38.45 6.96 17.83
CA ALA A 5 37.67 8.19 17.86
C ALA A 5 36.77 8.33 16.62
N ARG A 6 35.48 8.67 16.83
CA ARG A 6 34.52 8.91 15.74
C ARG A 6 34.90 10.20 14.98
N LYS A 7 35.04 10.11 13.65
CA LYS A 7 35.29 11.28 12.79
C LYS A 7 34.10 12.26 12.87
N PRO A 8 34.34 13.59 12.90
CA PRO A 8 33.27 14.57 12.94
C PRO A 8 32.44 14.51 11.66
N THR A 9 31.13 14.32 11.81
CA THR A 9 30.17 14.32 10.70
C THR A 9 30.05 15.74 10.15
N ARG A 10 30.41 15.94 8.88
CA ARG A 10 30.14 17.22 8.19
C ARG A 10 28.63 17.34 8.00
N VAL A 11 27.98 18.18 8.80
CA VAL A 11 26.58 18.55 8.59
C VAL A 11 26.53 19.40 7.32
N ASN A 12 25.91 18.87 6.25
CA ASN A 12 25.67 19.65 5.05
C ASN A 12 24.55 20.67 5.37
N PRO A 13 24.79 21.99 5.24
CA PRO A 13 23.78 23.01 5.53
C PRO A 13 22.51 22.86 4.68
N LYS A 14 22.59 22.19 3.53
CA LYS A 14 21.44 21.90 2.65
C LYS A 14 20.62 20.67 3.07
N SER A 15 21.06 19.91 4.07
CA SER A 15 20.32 18.72 4.53
C SER A 15 18.94 19.05 5.11
N LEU A 16 18.77 20.27 5.64
CA LEU A 16 17.48 20.75 6.17
C LEU A 16 16.56 21.31 5.07
N GLU A 17 17.11 21.78 3.95
CA GLU A 17 16.33 22.38 2.85
C GLU A 17 15.51 21.34 2.09
N ASN A 18 16.00 20.10 2.01
CA ASN A 18 15.30 18.96 1.41
C ASN A 18 14.30 18.29 2.36
N LEU A 19 14.21 18.75 3.62
CA LEU A 19 13.31 18.24 4.64
C LEU A 19 11.93 18.90 4.56
N LYS A 20 11.49 19.27 3.36
CA LYS A 20 10.11 19.70 3.11
C LYS A 20 9.21 18.47 3.28
N HIS A 21 8.70 18.30 4.49
CA HIS A 21 7.63 17.37 4.84
C HIS A 21 6.27 17.84 4.30
N GLU A 22 6.22 18.29 3.05
CA GLU A 22 4.94 18.24 2.35
C GLU A 22 4.72 16.76 2.11
N GLY A 23 3.94 16.14 3.01
CA GLY A 23 3.58 14.74 2.90
C GLY A 23 3.07 14.43 1.50
N ARG A 24 3.06 13.16 1.13
CA ARG A 24 2.54 12.73 -0.17
C ARG A 24 1.23 13.47 -0.48
N PRO A 25 1.10 14.11 -1.66
CA PRO A 25 -0.11 14.85 -2.01
C PRO A 25 -1.35 13.99 -1.78
N LEU A 26 -2.34 14.58 -1.12
CA LEU A 26 -3.61 13.93 -0.82
C LEU A 26 -4.27 13.56 -2.14
N ALA A 27 -4.51 12.27 -2.36
CA ALA A 27 -5.09 11.79 -3.62
C ALA A 27 -6.49 12.39 -3.90
N PHE A 28 -7.21 12.78 -2.84
CA PHE A 28 -8.59 13.26 -2.92
C PHE A 28 -8.81 14.61 -2.21
N ASN A 29 -7.74 15.38 -1.99
CA ASN A 29 -7.80 16.70 -1.33
C ASN A 29 -8.52 16.70 0.04
N GLU A 30 -8.59 15.54 0.71
CA GLU A 30 -9.23 15.31 2.00
C GLU A 30 -8.24 14.67 2.97
N GLU A 31 -8.25 15.09 4.24
CA GLU A 31 -7.40 14.51 5.27
C GLU A 31 -7.79 13.05 5.56
N LYS A 32 -6.81 12.16 5.49
CA LYS A 32 -7.02 10.75 5.86
C LYS A 32 -7.23 10.60 7.36
N LYS A 33 -8.35 10.02 7.76
CA LYS A 33 -8.59 9.60 9.14
C LYS A 33 -8.11 8.17 9.35
N ARG A 34 -7.39 7.91 10.43
CA ARG A 34 -6.99 6.55 10.81
C ARG A 34 -8.21 5.73 11.22
N ARG A 35 -8.30 4.50 10.71
CA ARG A 35 -9.30 3.48 11.07
C ARG A 35 -8.59 2.16 11.31
N THR A 36 -9.14 1.33 12.19
CA THR A 36 -8.63 -0.02 12.47
C THR A 36 -9.56 -1.03 11.79
N LEU A 37 -8.98 -2.06 11.18
CA LEU A 37 -9.70 -3.15 10.51
C LEU A 37 -9.28 -4.48 11.15
N THR A 38 -10.25 -5.34 11.42
CA THR A 38 -10.03 -6.73 11.87
C THR A 38 -10.50 -7.68 10.78
N VAL A 39 -9.61 -8.51 10.28
CA VAL A 39 -9.86 -9.49 9.22
C VAL A 39 -9.07 -10.77 9.50
N THR A 40 -9.45 -11.86 8.86
CA THR A 40 -8.65 -13.10 8.86
C THR A 40 -7.40 -12.92 8.00
N GLU A 41 -6.40 -13.79 8.21
CA GLU A 41 -5.18 -13.82 7.39
C GLU A 41 -5.51 -13.99 5.90
N SER A 42 -6.33 -14.99 5.57
CA SER A 42 -6.75 -15.26 4.18
C SER A 42 -7.50 -14.09 3.54
N GLY A 43 -8.34 -13.39 4.32
CA GLY A 43 -9.03 -12.20 3.84
C GLY A 43 -8.06 -11.04 3.57
N TRP A 44 -7.05 -10.88 4.41
CA TRP A 44 -6.00 -9.87 4.23
C TRP A 44 -5.12 -10.15 3.00
N GLU A 45 -4.63 -11.39 2.86
CA GLU A 45 -3.83 -11.82 1.70
C GLU A 45 -4.60 -11.66 0.39
N GLY A 46 -5.86 -12.10 0.36
CA GLY A 46 -6.73 -11.93 -0.80
C GLY A 46 -6.93 -10.46 -1.18
N ALA A 47 -7.21 -9.61 -0.20
CA ALA A 47 -7.36 -8.17 -0.45
C ALA A 47 -6.05 -7.52 -0.96
N MET A 48 -4.89 -7.97 -0.45
CA MET A 48 -3.58 -7.49 -0.93
C MET A 48 -3.34 -7.91 -2.38
N ALA A 49 -3.70 -9.15 -2.73
CA ALA A 49 -3.60 -9.63 -4.10
C ALA A 49 -4.48 -8.79 -5.05
N VAL A 50 -5.74 -8.52 -4.67
CA VAL A 50 -6.63 -7.64 -5.44
C VAL A 50 -6.03 -6.25 -5.62
N ALA A 51 -5.54 -5.63 -4.53
CA ALA A 51 -4.91 -4.31 -4.61
C ALA A 51 -3.72 -4.30 -5.58
N LYS A 52 -2.88 -5.34 -5.56
CA LYS A 52 -1.74 -5.48 -6.47
C LYS A 52 -2.17 -5.63 -7.93
N THR A 53 -3.16 -6.49 -8.20
CA THR A 53 -3.71 -6.71 -9.55
C THR A 53 -4.30 -5.45 -10.15
N LEU A 54 -4.95 -4.62 -9.31
CA LEU A 54 -5.53 -3.34 -9.73
C LEU A 54 -4.53 -2.18 -9.66
N HIS A 55 -3.24 -2.47 -9.48
CA HIS A 55 -2.16 -1.48 -9.34
C HIS A 55 -2.40 -0.41 -8.26
N CYS A 56 -3.19 -0.74 -7.24
CA CYS A 56 -3.36 0.09 -6.07
C CYS A 56 -2.07 0.08 -5.24
N ARG A 57 -1.80 1.19 -4.57
CA ARG A 57 -0.64 1.40 -3.70
C ARG A 57 -0.77 0.65 -2.37
N GLY A 58 -1.95 0.11 -2.08
CA GLY A 58 -2.25 -0.73 -0.93
C GLY A 58 -3.74 -0.77 -0.61
N ILE A 59 -4.08 -1.46 0.48
CA ILE A 59 -5.46 -1.71 0.91
C ILE A 59 -6.25 -0.41 1.14
N SER A 60 -5.63 0.62 1.71
CA SER A 60 -6.33 1.88 1.96
C SER A 60 -6.77 2.58 0.68
N GLU A 61 -6.01 2.47 -0.41
CA GLU A 61 -6.41 3.04 -1.70
C GLU A 61 -7.52 2.21 -2.33
N LEU A 62 -7.42 0.87 -2.26
CA LEU A 62 -8.49 -0.02 -2.70
C LEU A 62 -9.83 0.34 -2.03
N ILE A 63 -9.83 0.55 -0.70
CA ILE A 63 -11.03 0.92 0.06
C ILE A 63 -11.57 2.29 -0.35
N GLU A 64 -10.72 3.29 -0.58
CA GLU A 64 -11.13 4.62 -1.04
C GLU A 64 -11.79 4.54 -2.42
N LEU A 65 -11.19 3.81 -3.38
CA LEU A 65 -11.74 3.65 -4.72
C LEU A 65 -13.12 2.97 -4.70
N ILE A 66 -13.29 1.96 -3.85
CA ILE A 66 -14.60 1.31 -3.64
C ILE A 66 -15.61 2.30 -3.05
N GLY A 67 -15.24 2.98 -1.97
CA GLY A 67 -16.14 3.92 -1.27
C GLY A 67 -16.56 5.12 -2.12
N ARG A 68 -15.75 5.49 -3.11
CA ARG A 68 -16.01 6.60 -4.04
C ARG A 68 -16.67 6.14 -5.35
N GLY A 69 -16.86 4.84 -5.55
CA GLY A 69 -17.46 4.29 -6.77
C GLY A 69 -16.52 4.29 -7.99
N GLU A 70 -15.22 4.51 -7.79
CA GLU A 70 -14.19 4.37 -8.84
C GLU A 70 -13.82 2.91 -9.08
N LEU A 71 -14.12 2.03 -8.12
CA LEU A 71 -14.05 0.57 -8.27
C LEU A 71 -15.37 -0.06 -7.83
N MET A 72 -16.02 -0.81 -8.71
CA MET A 72 -17.25 -1.54 -8.38
C MET A 72 -16.94 -2.96 -7.90
N VAL A 73 -17.48 -3.34 -6.75
CA VAL A 73 -17.47 -4.74 -6.27
C VAL A 73 -18.79 -5.37 -6.68
N GLY A 74 -18.73 -6.32 -7.62
CA GLY A 74 -19.90 -7.08 -8.05
C GLY A 74 -20.16 -8.29 -7.15
N LEU A 75 -21.42 -8.71 -7.07
CA LEU A 75 -21.78 -10.04 -6.59
C LEU A 75 -21.43 -11.01 -7.73
N GLY A 76 -20.24 -11.61 -7.69
CA GLY A 76 -19.85 -12.57 -8.72
C GLY A 76 -20.83 -13.74 -8.77
N ALA A 77 -21.35 -14.06 -9.96
CA ALA A 77 -21.75 -15.43 -10.27
C ALA A 77 -20.46 -16.26 -10.35
N ALA A 78 -20.46 -17.46 -9.76
CA ALA A 78 -19.27 -18.23 -9.41
C ALA A 78 -18.54 -18.92 -10.58
N ASP A 79 -18.70 -18.48 -11.83
CA ASP A 79 -18.36 -19.30 -13.00
C ASP A 79 -17.06 -18.93 -13.75
N ASP A 80 -16.34 -17.88 -13.38
CA ASP A 80 -15.11 -17.45 -14.08
C ASP A 80 -13.82 -17.60 -13.24
N VAL A 81 -13.73 -18.65 -12.42
CA VAL A 81 -12.42 -19.09 -11.91
C VAL A 81 -11.79 -20.00 -12.97
N VAL A 82 -10.99 -19.42 -13.86
CA VAL A 82 -10.05 -20.19 -14.69
C VAL A 82 -9.03 -20.83 -13.76
N THR A 83 -9.24 -22.09 -13.42
CA THR A 83 -8.18 -22.94 -12.88
C THR A 83 -7.20 -23.24 -14.02
N PRO A 84 -5.88 -23.03 -13.84
CA PRO A 84 -4.92 -23.55 -14.81
C PRO A 84 -5.03 -25.07 -14.81
N GLU A 85 -5.39 -25.63 -15.96
CA GLU A 85 -5.40 -27.07 -16.16
C GLU A 85 -3.99 -27.60 -15.85
N ARG A 86 -3.91 -28.56 -14.92
CA ARG A 86 -2.69 -29.34 -14.75
C ARG A 86 -2.55 -30.17 -16.02
N GLU A 87 -1.62 -29.80 -16.90
CA GLU A 87 -1.09 -30.72 -17.90
C GLU A 87 -0.33 -31.83 -17.14
N GLU A 88 -0.97 -32.98 -16.98
CA GLU A 88 -0.25 -34.22 -16.78
C GLU A 88 0.32 -34.66 -18.13
N GLY A 89 1.66 -34.75 -18.19
CA GLY A 89 2.44 -35.35 -19.26
C GLY A 89 3.73 -35.92 -18.69
#